data_AF-A0ABC8SDF1-F1
#
_entry.id   AF-A0ABC8SDF1-F1
#
_cell.length_a   1.000
_cell.length_b   1.000
_cell.length_c   1.000
_cell.angle_alpha   90.00
_cell.angle_beta   90.00
_cell.angle_gamma   90.00
#
_symmetry.space_group_name_H-M   'P 1'
#
loop_
_entity.id
_entity.type
_entity.pdbx_description
1 polymer ?
#
loop_
_entity_poly.entity_id
_entity_poly.type
_entity_poly.pdbx_seq_one_letter_code
_entity_poly.pdbx_strand_id
1 'polypeptide(L)'
;MGYQQHRRLCPSLSPPTHSDESLGKHLPHRHIGKHQKHLGGRGNAGGIDHHRILFDKYHPGYFGKVGMRTRPKGVLPSDQPVVVKSKLISKIAEKKIKEAGGAVVLTA
;
A
#
# COMPACT_ATOMS: atom_id res chain seq x y z
N MET A 1 40.43 21.65 -28.57
CA MET A 1 40.23 21.84 -27.12
C MET A 1 39.01 21.03 -26.71
N GLY A 2 39.25 19.85 -26.13
CA GLY A 2 38.23 18.82 -25.90
C GLY A 2 37.44 19.06 -24.63
N TYR A 3 36.13 18.81 -24.69
CA TYR A 3 35.30 18.66 -23.52
C TYR A 3 35.41 17.21 -23.03
N GLN A 4 36.12 17.00 -21.92
CA GLN A 4 36.15 15.74 -21.18
C GLN A 4 34.74 15.45 -20.64
N GLN A 5 33.99 14.60 -21.33
CA GLN A 5 32.81 13.97 -20.75
C GLN A 5 33.28 12.84 -19.83
N HIS A 6 33.27 13.10 -18.53
CA HIS A 6 33.43 12.07 -17.51
C HIS A 6 32.40 10.96 -17.75
N ARG A 7 32.88 9.78 -18.15
CA ARG A 7 32.11 8.54 -18.05
C ARG A 7 31.72 8.37 -16.59
N ARG A 8 30.42 8.48 -16.29
CA ARG A 8 29.89 7.94 -15.02
C ARG A 8 30.08 6.43 -15.10
N LEU A 9 31.07 5.90 -14.37
CA LEU A 9 31.14 4.48 -14.05
C LEU A 9 29.88 4.15 -13.25
N CYS A 10 29.03 3.28 -13.79
CA CYS A 10 27.89 2.74 -13.04
C CYS A 10 28.42 1.92 -11.86
N PRO A 11 28.07 2.23 -10.60
CA PRO A 11 28.42 1.38 -9.47
C PRO A 11 27.38 0.25 -9.34
N SER A 12 27.86 -0.93 -8.92
CA SER A 12 27.15 -2.16 -8.53
C SER A 12 26.37 -2.92 -9.63
N LEU A 13 27.04 -3.87 -10.28
CA LEU A 13 26.39 -5.10 -10.75
C LEU A 13 26.21 -6.02 -9.53
N SER A 14 24.98 -6.28 -9.12
CA SER A 14 24.64 -7.39 -8.23
C SER A 14 24.85 -8.74 -8.95
N PRO A 15 25.24 -9.82 -8.24
CA PRO A 15 25.40 -11.14 -8.86
C PRO A 15 24.08 -11.63 -9.47
N PRO A 16 24.11 -12.37 -10.61
CA PRO A 16 22.91 -12.91 -11.24
C PRO A 16 22.20 -13.90 -10.31
N THR A 17 20.86 -13.88 -10.33
CA THR A 17 20.05 -14.78 -9.50
C THR A 17 19.83 -16.12 -10.21
N HIS A 18 19.41 -17.15 -9.48
CA HIS A 18 19.21 -18.53 -9.98
C HIS A 18 18.41 -18.65 -11.29
N SER A 19 17.56 -17.67 -11.64
CA SER A 19 16.82 -17.66 -12.91
C SER A 19 17.68 -17.34 -14.14
N ASP A 20 18.77 -16.59 -13.99
CA ASP A 20 19.63 -16.13 -15.09
C ASP A 20 20.59 -17.23 -15.58
N GLU A 21 21.01 -18.16 -14.71
CA GLU A 21 21.97 -19.22 -15.07
C GLU A 21 21.40 -20.24 -16.07
N SER A 22 20.08 -20.45 -16.08
CA SER A 22 19.41 -21.42 -16.97
C SER A 22 19.20 -20.92 -18.41
N LEU A 23 19.36 -19.61 -18.66
CA LEU A 23 18.96 -18.96 -19.92
C LEU A 23 20.11 -18.73 -20.91
N GLY A 24 21.31 -19.25 -20.64
CA GLY A 24 22.55 -18.96 -21.39
C GLY A 24 22.58 -19.31 -22.89
N LYS A 25 21.48 -19.77 -23.51
CA LYS A 25 21.43 -20.12 -24.95
C LYS A 25 20.13 -19.74 -25.67
N HIS A 26 19.18 -19.07 -25.02
CA HIS A 26 17.84 -18.86 -25.60
C HIS A 26 17.64 -17.42 -26.09
N LEU A 27 17.13 -17.29 -27.32
CA LEU A 27 16.93 -16.04 -28.05
C LEU A 27 16.21 -14.97 -27.19
N PRO A 28 16.73 -13.73 -27.15
CA PRO A 28 16.29 -12.71 -26.21
C PRO A 28 14.91 -12.16 -26.61
N HIS A 29 13.85 -12.75 -26.05
CA HIS A 29 12.44 -12.41 -26.35
C HIS A 29 12.06 -12.55 -27.84
N ARG A 30 10.78 -12.83 -28.11
CA ARG A 30 10.29 -13.29 -29.44
C ARG A 30 10.67 -12.34 -30.58
N HIS A 31 10.68 -12.86 -31.82
CA HIS A 31 10.99 -12.06 -33.01
C HIS A 31 10.03 -10.87 -33.17
N ILE A 32 8.73 -11.07 -32.87
CA ILE A 32 7.67 -10.05 -32.90
C ILE A 32 7.25 -9.71 -31.47
N GLY A 33 7.11 -8.42 -31.18
CA GLY A 33 6.85 -7.92 -29.82
C GLY A 33 8.11 -8.00 -28.96
N LYS A 34 8.99 -7.00 -29.06
CA LYS A 34 10.23 -6.95 -28.28
C LYS A 34 9.94 -6.67 -26.82
N HIS A 35 10.85 -7.13 -25.96
CA HIS A 35 10.81 -6.80 -24.54
C HIS A 35 11.10 -5.33 -24.33
N GLN A 36 10.03 -4.57 -24.13
CA GLN A 36 10.13 -3.20 -23.66
C GLN A 36 9.76 -3.17 -22.19
N LYS A 37 10.43 -2.28 -21.45
CA LYS A 37 10.36 -2.25 -19.99
C LYS A 37 8.93 -2.00 -19.47
N HIS A 38 8.08 -1.27 -20.20
CA HIS A 38 6.71 -0.96 -19.79
C HIS A 38 5.82 -0.74 -21.02
N LEU A 39 5.25 -1.83 -21.56
CA LEU A 39 4.37 -1.78 -22.73
C LEU A 39 2.97 -1.23 -22.41
N GLY A 40 2.49 -1.41 -21.17
CA GLY A 40 1.13 -1.01 -20.73
C GLY A 40 1.09 0.13 -19.71
N GLY A 41 2.20 0.85 -19.53
CA GLY A 41 2.37 1.85 -18.47
C GLY A 41 3.15 1.34 -17.27
N ARG A 42 3.23 2.14 -16.20
CA ARG A 42 3.96 1.82 -14.97
C ARG A 42 2.99 1.61 -13.81
N GLY A 43 3.18 0.53 -13.05
CA GLY A 43 2.33 0.23 -11.88
C GLY A 43 0.86 0.09 -12.28
N ASN A 44 -0.04 0.75 -11.53
CA ASN A 44 -1.50 0.69 -11.74
C ASN A 44 -2.02 1.71 -12.78
N ALA A 45 -1.15 2.23 -13.65
CA ALA A 45 -1.55 3.15 -14.72
C ALA A 45 -2.54 2.46 -15.69
N GLY A 46 -3.52 3.22 -16.20
CA GLY A 46 -4.52 2.72 -17.15
C GLY A 46 -5.65 1.90 -16.52
N GLY A 47 -5.79 1.89 -15.19
CA GLY A 47 -6.79 1.07 -14.49
C GLY A 47 -8.26 1.33 -14.87
N ILE A 48 -8.60 2.52 -15.39
CA ILE A 48 -9.95 2.85 -15.90
C ILE A 48 -10.02 2.77 -17.44
N ASP A 49 -8.88 2.93 -18.11
CA ASP A 49 -8.81 3.03 -19.58
C ASP A 49 -8.64 1.64 -20.21
N HIS A 50 -7.40 1.12 -20.26
CA HIS A 50 -7.06 -0.15 -20.92
C HIS A 50 -6.87 -1.34 -19.97
N HIS A 51 -6.78 -1.11 -18.67
CA HIS A 51 -6.79 -2.15 -17.63
C HIS A 51 -8.13 -2.26 -16.88
N ARG A 52 -9.19 -1.63 -17.40
CA ARG A 52 -10.52 -1.61 -16.77
C ARG A 52 -11.06 -3.00 -16.41
N ILE A 53 -10.96 -3.95 -17.32
CA ILE A 53 -11.44 -5.34 -17.11
C ILE A 53 -10.72 -6.01 -15.92
N LEU A 54 -9.43 -5.74 -15.76
CA LEU A 54 -8.64 -6.30 -14.65
C LEU A 54 -9.12 -5.74 -13.30
N PHE A 55 -9.38 -4.43 -13.24
CA PHE A 55 -9.84 -3.77 -12.02
C PHE A 55 -11.30 -4.09 -11.69
N ASP A 56 -12.20 -4.10 -12.67
CA ASP A 56 -13.61 -4.42 -12.44
C ASP A 56 -13.80 -5.86 -11.96
N LYS A 57 -13.00 -6.80 -12.49
CA LYS A 57 -13.13 -8.23 -12.17
C LYS A 57 -12.52 -8.61 -10.83
N TYR A 58 -11.32 -8.10 -10.53
CA TYR A 58 -10.56 -8.56 -9.36
C TYR A 58 -10.53 -7.54 -8.22
N HIS A 59 -10.87 -6.28 -8.48
CA HIS A 59 -10.75 -5.17 -7.52
C HIS A 59 -12.03 -4.31 -7.48
N PRO A 60 -13.18 -4.90 -7.12
CA PRO A 60 -14.42 -4.14 -7.05
C PRO A 60 -14.33 -3.03 -5.98
N GLY A 61 -14.82 -1.83 -6.32
CA GLY A 61 -14.79 -0.68 -5.42
C GLY A 61 -13.40 -0.03 -5.25
N TYR A 62 -12.40 -0.44 -6.02
CA TYR A 62 -11.07 0.20 -6.01
C TYR A 62 -11.13 1.65 -6.49
N PHE A 63 -11.97 1.92 -7.50
CA PHE A 63 -12.26 3.27 -7.96
C PHE A 63 -13.52 3.81 -7.30
N GLY A 64 -13.43 5.06 -6.81
CA GLY A 64 -14.54 5.77 -6.18
C GLY A 64 -14.19 6.30 -4.79
N LYS A 65 -14.96 7.27 -4.31
CA LYS A 65 -14.87 7.79 -2.95
C LYS A 65 -16.12 7.39 -2.18
N VAL A 66 -15.95 6.66 -1.09
CA VAL A 66 -17.06 6.25 -0.23
C VAL A 66 -16.91 6.91 1.14
N GLY A 67 -18.01 7.46 1.66
CA GLY A 67 -18.12 7.99 3.01
C GLY A 67 -17.65 9.45 3.21
N MET A 68 -17.95 9.97 4.40
CA MET A 68 -17.54 11.31 4.83
C MET A 68 -16.09 11.29 5.33
N ARG A 69 -15.30 12.32 4.99
CA ARG A 69 -13.93 12.47 5.52
C ARG A 69 -14.03 12.77 7.01
N THR A 70 -13.64 11.82 7.85
CA THR A 70 -13.58 12.00 9.30
C THR A 70 -12.21 12.53 9.69
N ARG A 71 -12.17 13.41 10.69
CA ARG A 71 -10.90 13.79 11.36
C ARG A 71 -10.25 12.52 11.92
N PRO A 72 -8.91 12.47 12.06
CA PRO A 72 -8.21 11.29 12.56
C PRO A 72 -8.90 10.80 13.84
N LYS A 73 -9.21 9.50 13.87
CA LYS A 73 -9.85 8.87 15.02
C LYS A 73 -8.91 9.11 16.21
N GLY A 74 -9.33 9.94 17.16
CA GLY A 74 -8.65 10.11 18.43
C GLY A 74 -8.71 8.77 19.16
N VAL A 75 -7.74 7.91 18.91
CA VAL A 75 -7.56 6.68 19.67
C VAL A 75 -7.06 7.14 21.03
N LEU A 76 -7.88 6.93 22.06
CA LEU A 76 -7.48 7.19 23.43
C LEU A 76 -6.24 6.34 23.73
N PRO A 77 -5.17 6.92 24.30
CA PRO A 77 -3.97 6.15 24.67
C PRO A 77 -4.36 5.06 25.67
N SER A 78 -3.87 3.84 25.45
CA SER A 78 -4.18 2.66 26.27
C SER A 78 -3.75 2.80 27.73
N ASP A 79 -2.74 3.63 27.98
CA ASP A 79 -2.02 3.66 29.24
C ASP A 79 -2.55 4.72 30.22
N GLN A 80 -3.55 5.51 29.80
CA GLN A 80 -4.14 6.56 30.64
C GLN A 80 -5.53 6.15 31.14
N PRO A 81 -5.76 6.07 32.46
CA PRO A 81 -7.08 5.80 33.00
C PRO A 81 -8.00 7.01 32.80
N VAL A 82 -9.15 6.81 32.13
CA VAL A 82 -10.14 7.85 31.86
C VAL A 82 -11.44 7.54 32.60
N VAL A 83 -12.03 8.57 33.22
CA VAL A 83 -13.39 8.48 33.80
C VAL A 83 -14.39 8.98 32.77
N VAL A 84 -15.29 8.10 32.33
CA VAL A 84 -16.29 8.42 31.30
C VAL A 84 -17.66 8.60 31.94
N LYS A 85 -18.25 9.79 31.76
CA LYS A 85 -19.64 10.09 32.12
C LYS A 85 -20.49 9.98 30.86
N SER A 86 -21.41 9.01 30.81
CA SER A 86 -22.26 8.86 29.63
C SER A 86 -23.58 8.15 29.92
N LYS A 87 -24.51 8.28 28.97
CA LYS A 87 -25.86 7.71 29.05
C LYS A 87 -25.92 6.25 28.62
N LEU A 88 -25.16 5.87 27.59
CA LEU A 88 -25.17 4.52 27.01
C LEU A 88 -23.74 4.04 26.77
N ILE A 89 -23.45 2.84 27.25
CA ILE A 89 -22.13 2.23 27.14
C ILE A 89 -22.26 0.80 26.61
N SER A 90 -21.39 0.45 25.68
CA SER A 90 -21.28 -0.93 25.19
C SER A 90 -20.49 -1.78 26.19
N LYS A 91 -20.86 -3.06 26.32
CA LYS A 91 -20.16 -4.01 27.21
C LYS A 91 -18.66 -4.09 26.93
N ILE A 92 -18.26 -3.94 25.66
CA ILE A 92 -16.85 -3.94 25.24
C ILE A 92 -16.13 -2.68 25.74
N ALA A 93 -16.77 -1.51 25.67
CA ALA A 93 -16.18 -0.27 26.15
C ALA A 93 -16.01 -0.28 27.67
N GLU A 94 -17.00 -0.78 28.42
CA GLU A 94 -16.91 -0.88 29.87
C GLU A 94 -15.75 -1.77 30.33
N LYS A 95 -15.58 -2.94 29.68
CA LYS A 95 -14.46 -3.85 29.95
C LYS A 95 -13.11 -3.19 29.69
N LYS A 96 -12.96 -2.51 28.53
CA LYS A 96 -11.71 -1.80 28.17
C LYS A 96 -11.38 -0.65 29.12
N ILE A 97 -12.38 0.11 29.56
CA ILE A 97 -12.17 1.23 30.49
C ILE A 97 -11.73 0.70 31.86
N LYS A 98 -12.34 -0.39 32.35
CA LYS A 98 -11.95 -1.03 33.62
C LYS A 98 -10.55 -1.65 33.57
N GLU A 99 -10.20 -2.33 32.46
CA GLU A 99 -8.86 -2.89 32.26
C GLU A 99 -7.78 -1.81 32.21
N ALA A 100 -8.08 -0.65 31.64
CA ALA A 100 -7.19 0.52 31.65
C ALA A 100 -7.13 1.25 33.01
N GLY A 101 -7.82 0.76 34.05
CA GLY A 101 -7.86 1.39 35.37
C GLY A 101 -8.78 2.60 35.47
N GLY A 102 -9.65 2.82 34.48
CA GLY A 102 -10.66 3.87 34.46
C GLY A 102 -11.99 3.48 35.11
N ALA A 103 -12.88 4.46 35.24
CA ALA A 103 -14.21 4.25 35.82
C ALA A 103 -15.32 4.79 34.92
N VAL A 104 -16.48 4.18 35.01
CA VAL A 104 -17.66 4.54 34.24
C VAL A 104 -18.73 5.04 35.19
N VAL A 105 -19.24 6.25 34.93
CA VAL A 105 -20.36 6.84 35.68
C VAL A 105 -21.54 7.00 34.74
N LEU A 106 -22.63 6.29 35.02
CA LEU A 106 -23.87 6.43 34.28
C LEU A 106 -24.59 7.70 34.74
N THR A 107 -24.96 8.55 33.80
CA THR A 107 -25.70 9.78 34.06
C THR A 107 -26.88 9.85 33.10
N ALA A 108 -28.00 10.40 33.56
CA ALA A 108 -29.27 10.45 32.82
C ALA A 108 -29.24 11.36 31.59
#